data_AF-A0A4R6Q6H5-F1
#
_entry.id   AF-A0A4R6Q6H5-F1
#
_cell.length_a   1.000
_cell.length_b   1.000
_cell.length_c   1.000
_cell.angle_alpha   90.00
_cell.angle_beta   90.00
_cell.angle_gamma   90.00
#
_symmetry.space_group_name_H-M   'P 1'
#
loop_
_entity.id
_entity.type
_entity.pdbx_description
1 polymer ?
#
loop_
_entity_poly.entity_id
_entity_poly.type
_entity_poly.pdbx_seq_one_letter_code
_entity_poly.pdbx_strand_id
1 'polypeptide(L)' 'MIISETIKAIRNELKMSQTDFAEAVHVSFSTVNRWENNKVIPNRMARALIIDFCEKNGVSELLIKALKEYK' A
#
# COMPACT_ATOMS: atom_id res chain seq x y z
N MET A 1 -8.01 11.57 -0.56
CA MET A 1 -6.77 10.99 -0.03
C MET A 1 -5.87 10.71 -1.23
N ILE A 2 -4.62 11.16 -1.19
CA ILE A 2 -3.66 10.82 -2.24
C ILE A 2 -3.17 9.38 -2.03
N ILE A 3 -2.79 8.67 -3.10
CA ILE A 3 -2.44 7.24 -3.01
C ILE A 3 -1.31 6.95 -2.01
N SER A 4 -0.37 7.88 -1.83
CA SER A 4 0.71 7.78 -0.85
C SER A 4 0.20 7.74 0.59
N GLU A 5 -0.78 8.60 0.92
CA GLU A 5 -1.46 8.62 2.22
C GLU A 5 -2.24 7.33 2.44
N THR A 6 -2.92 6.82 1.41
CA THR A 6 -3.65 5.55 1.49
C THR A 6 -2.70 4.38 1.81
N ILE A 7 -1.57 4.28 1.12
CA ILE A 7 -0.56 3.23 1.39
C ILE A 7 -0.02 3.35 2.81
N LYS A 8 0.30 4.57 3.25
CA LYS A 8 0.79 4.82 4.61
C LYS A 8 -0.26 4.48 5.67
N ALA A 9 -1.54 4.78 5.41
CA ALA A 9 -2.65 4.47 6.30
C ALA A 9 -2.83 2.95 6.45
N ILE A 10 -2.80 2.21 5.34
CA ILE A 10 -2.87 0.74 5.31
C ILE A 10 -1.73 0.14 6.14
N ARG A 11 -0.50 0.58 5.89
CA ARG A 11 0.67 0.08 6.61
C ARG A 11 0.54 0.33 8.13
N ASN A 12 0.09 1.52 8.51
CA ASN A 12 -0.10 1.88 9.92
C ASN A 12 -1.22 1.07 10.58
N GLU A 13 -2.31 0.79 9.87
CA GLU A 13 -3.42 -0.04 10.36
C GLU A 13 -2.95 -1.47 10.66
N LEU A 14 -2.11 -2.02 9.77
CA LEU A 14 -1.45 -3.31 9.94
C LEU A 14 -0.31 -3.29 10.97
N LYS A 15 0.03 -2.12 11.53
CA LYS A 15 1.13 -1.91 12.48
C LYS A 15 2.50 -2.37 11.96
N MET A 16 2.73 -2.20 10.66
CA MET A 16 3.95 -2.63 9.97
C MET A 16 4.96 -1.49 9.79
N SER A 17 6.26 -1.80 9.84
CA SER A 17 7.28 -0.90 9.32
C SER A 17 7.26 -0.87 7.79
N GLN A 18 7.91 0.13 7.17
CA GLN A 18 8.02 0.19 5.71
C GLN A 18 8.74 -1.05 5.14
N THR A 19 9.66 -1.64 5.90
CA THR A 19 10.36 -2.88 5.51
C THR A 19 9.42 -4.07 5.57
N ASP A 20 8.69 -4.26 6.67
CA ASP A 20 7.75 -5.39 6.82
C ASP A 20 6.67 -5.35 5.72
N PHE A 21 6.15 -4.16 5.43
CA PHE A 21 5.16 -3.98 4.38
C PHE A 21 5.74 -4.26 2.99
N ALA A 22 6.98 -3.84 2.74
CA ALA A 22 7.66 -4.10 1.47
C ALA A 22 7.86 -5.60 1.24
N GLU A 23 8.30 -6.33 2.27
CA GLU A 23 8.45 -7.78 2.22
C GLU A 23 7.13 -8.49 1.95
N ALA A 24 6.05 -8.06 2.62
CA ALA A 24 4.72 -8.63 2.48
C ALA A 24 4.11 -8.45 1.08
N VAL A 25 4.42 -7.34 0.40
CA VAL A 25 3.94 -7.07 -0.97
C VAL A 25 5.03 -7.29 -2.04
N HIS A 26 6.10 -8.01 -1.68
CA HIS A 26 7.18 -8.46 -2.56
C HIS A 26 7.89 -7.32 -3.33
N VAL A 27 8.16 -6.20 -2.67
CA VAL A 27 8.94 -5.08 -3.20
C VAL A 27 10.07 -4.71 -2.25
N SER A 28 10.96 -3.79 -2.68
CA SER A 28 12.00 -3.27 -1.81
C SER A 28 11.47 -2.18 -0.86
N PHE A 29 12.11 -2.03 0.30
CA PHE A 29 11.88 -0.88 1.21
C PHE A 29 11.92 0.46 0.46
N SER A 30 12.89 0.66 -0.44
CA SER A 30 13.04 1.90 -1.21
C SER A 30 11.89 2.17 -2.17
N THR A 31 11.13 1.13 -2.54
CA THR A 31 9.91 1.25 -3.35
C THR A 31 8.76 1.78 -2.50
N VAL A 32 8.49 1.16 -1.35
CA VAL A 32 7.47 1.63 -0.38
C VAL A 32 7.77 3.05 0.09
N ASN A 33 9.03 3.35 0.43
CA ASN A 33 9.44 4.69 0.83
C ASN A 33 9.14 5.74 -0.26
N ARG A 34 9.35 5.40 -1.54
CA ARG A 34 9.03 6.31 -2.65
C ARG A 34 7.52 6.48 -2.86
N TRP A 35 6.73 5.44 -2.62
CA TRP A 35 5.27 5.52 -2.65
C TRP A 35 4.72 6.43 -1.55
N GLU A 36 5.13 6.22 -0.30
CA GLU A 36 4.64 7.01 0.84
C GLU A 36 5.09 8.48 0.82
N ASN A 37 6.19 8.78 0.11
CA ASN A 37 6.71 10.15 -0.04
C ASN A 37 6.33 10.82 -1.37
N ASN A 38 5.31 10.33 -2.07
CA ASN A 38 4.83 10.91 -3.33
C ASN A 38 5.89 10.99 -4.45
N LYS A 39 6.95 10.19 -4.38
CA LYS A 39 8.03 10.20 -5.41
C LYS A 39 7.68 9.35 -6.61
N VAL A 40 6.97 8.24 -6.38
CA VAL A 40 6.52 7.30 -7.41
C VAL A 40 5.16 6.77 -7.00
N ILE A 41 4.31 6.46 -7.97
CA ILE A 41 3.00 5.84 -7.75
C ILE A 41 3.13 4.33 -8.00
N PRO A 42 2.54 3.44 -7.17
CA PRO A 42 2.53 2.01 -7.47
C PRO A 42 1.83 1.74 -8.81
N ASN A 43 2.48 0.96 -9.66
CA ASN A 43 1.89 0.52 -10.93
C ASN A 43 0.71 -0.46 -10.67
N ARG A 44 0.00 -0.84 -11.74
CA ARG A 44 -1.17 -1.72 -11.65
C ARG A 44 -0.88 -3.05 -10.93
N MET A 45 0.27 -3.66 -11.17
CA MET A 45 0.67 -4.92 -10.54
C MET A 45 0.92 -4.73 -9.04
N ALA A 46 1.64 -3.69 -8.66
CA ALA A 46 1.88 -3.34 -7.26
C ALA A 46 0.57 -3.04 -6.52
N ARG A 47 -0.36 -2.30 -7.14
CA ARG A 47 -1.69 -2.06 -6.54
C ARG A 47 -2.46 -3.36 -6.33
N ALA A 48 -2.42 -4.29 -7.29
CA ALA A 48 -3.07 -5.59 -7.16
C ALA A 48 -2.49 -6.41 -6.01
N LEU A 49 -1.15 -6.44 -5.85
CA LEU A 49 -0.49 -7.11 -4.72
C LEU A 49 -0.88 -6.49 -3.37
N ILE A 50 -0.91 -5.17 -3.28
CA ILE A 50 -1.33 -4.47 -2.06
C ILE A 50 -2.79 -4.80 -1.74
N ILE A 51 -3.69 -4.77 -2.73
CA ILE A 51 -5.12 -5.06 -2.54
C ILE A 51 -5.32 -6.50 -2.05
N ASP A 52 -4.72 -7.49 -2.71
CA ASP A 52 -4.82 -8.91 -2.31
C ASP A 52 -4.28 -9.12 -0.88
N PHE A 53 -3.16 -8.48 -0.54
CA PHE A 53 -2.62 -8.51 0.81
C PHE A 53 -3.57 -7.86 1.84
N CYS A 54 -4.18 -6.73 1.51
CA CYS A 54 -5.12 -6.02 2.39
C CYS A 54 -6.38 -6.85 2.67
N GLU A 55 -6.96 -7.46 1.63
CA GLU A 55 -8.16 -8.30 1.73
C GLU A 55 -7.91 -9.53 2.63
N LYS A 56 -6.71 -10.12 2.56
CA LYS A 56 -6.33 -11.27 3.40
C LYS A 56 -6.08 -10.91 4.88
N ASN A 57 -5.73 -9.67 5.17
CA ASN A 57 -5.37 -9.22 6.52
C ASN A 57 -6.45 -8.37 7.20
N GLY A 58 -7.64 -8.25 6.59
CA GLY A 58 -8.78 -7.57 7.19
C GLY A 58 -8.61 -6.05 7.31
N VAL A 59 -7.89 -5.43 6.37
CA VAL A 59 -7.74 -3.97 6.31
C VAL A 59 -9.09 -3.31 5.98
N SER A 60 -9.31 -2.12 6.52
CA SER A 60 -10.50 -1.29 6.31
C SER A 60 -10.90 -1.18 4.83
N GLU A 61 -12.16 -1.52 4.55
CA GLU A 61 -12.76 -1.49 3.22
C GLU A 61 -12.63 -0.10 2.55
N LEU A 62 -12.66 0.98 3.34
CA LEU A 62 -12.49 2.34 2.83
C LEU A 62 -11.10 2.56 2.23
N LEU A 63 -10.05 2.00 2.83
CA LEU A 63 -8.68 2.08 2.32
C LEU A 63 -8.48 1.22 1.08
N ILE A 64 -9.05 0.01 1.07
CA ILE A 64 -9.02 -0.90 -0.09
C ILE A 64 -9.73 -0.24 -1.28
N LYS A 65 -10.90 0.36 -1.06
CA LYS A 65 -11.66 1.07 -2.10
C LYS A 65 -10.87 2.24 -2.69
N ALA A 66 -10.19 3.03 -1.85
CA ALA A 66 -9.36 4.14 -2.30
C ALA A 66 -8.22 3.69 -3.24
N LEU A 67 -7.64 2.49 -3.01
CA LEU A 67 -6.64 1.89 -3.90
C LEU A 67 -7.24 1.38 -5.22
N LYS A 68 -8.43 0.76 -5.16
CA LYS A 68 -9.15 0.24 -6.34
C LYS A 68 -9.60 1.34 -7.30
N GLU A 69 -10.05 2.48 -6.76
CA GLU A 69 -10.57 3.61 -7.55
C GLU A 69 -9.47 4.54 -8.09
N TYR A 70 -8.22 4.31 -7.70
CA TYR A 70 -7.09 5.11 -8.17
C TYR A 70 -6.78 4.84 -9.65
N LYS A 71 -6.95 5.88 -10.47
CA LYS A 71 -6.72 5.87 -11.92
C LYS A 71 -5.23 5.98 -12.25
#